data_AF-A0A9E3XFD8-F1
#
_entry.id   AF-A0A9E3XFD8-F1
#
_cell.length_a   1.000
_cell.length_b   1.000
_cell.length_c   1.000
_cell.angle_alpha   90.00
_cell.angle_beta   90.00
_cell.angle_gamma   90.00
#
_symmetry.space_group_name_H-M   'P 1'
#
loop_
_entity.id
_entity.type
_entity.pdbx_description
1 polymer ?
#
loop_
_entity_poly.entity_id
_entity_poly.type
_entity_poly.pdbx_seq_one_letter_code
_entity_poly.pdbx_strand_id
1 'polypeptide(L)'
;ADMTAPEIQVLANYSGTYHDPDPAKIKAMLFFQLFNPVRWTTCMQTAIEDGVHTIIEFGGGIGKGDSPAERRPNLMGITTRIAKAHNVYIRYLPAINLGTIDRATHVGTGVDDNWFYLLLPEAEGSLTPEAEALLKQVETLDLTPLVQIIREPAAANLRSLQKVDPNIKAAQPCLTVVVGAETDAILTYYREDIAERLQELRQHLENSGYHYLSPA
;
A
#
# COMPACT_ATOMS: atom_id res chain seq x y z
N ALA A 1 27.51 -24.43 12.27
CA ALA A 1 26.16 -24.71 12.80
C ALA A 1 25.50 -25.72 11.89
N ASP A 2 24.85 -26.73 12.45
CA ASP A 2 24.05 -27.67 11.66
C ASP A 2 22.74 -27.01 11.24
N MET A 3 22.23 -27.39 10.07
CA MET A 3 21.01 -26.81 9.51
C MET A 3 19.79 -27.53 10.06
N THR A 4 18.83 -26.76 10.55
CA THR A 4 17.55 -27.24 11.10
C THR A 4 16.41 -26.98 10.13
N ALA A 5 15.27 -27.62 10.37
CA ALA A 5 14.04 -27.31 9.64
C ALA A 5 13.64 -25.85 9.90
N PRO A 6 13.19 -25.11 8.89
CA PRO A 6 12.74 -23.74 9.08
C PRO A 6 11.41 -23.72 9.84
N GLU A 7 11.25 -22.76 10.75
CA GLU A 7 10.01 -22.55 11.52
C GLU A 7 8.92 -21.83 10.71
N ILE A 8 9.32 -21.20 9.60
CA ILE A 8 8.44 -20.55 8.64
C ILE A 8 8.54 -21.25 7.29
N GLN A 9 7.47 -21.20 6.50
CA GLN A 9 7.51 -21.72 5.15
C GLN A 9 8.46 -20.89 4.28
N VAL A 10 9.33 -21.57 3.52
CA VAL A 10 10.34 -20.92 2.67
C VAL A 10 10.13 -21.33 1.23
N LEU A 11 9.84 -20.38 0.34
CA LEU A 11 9.77 -20.60 -1.10
C LEU A 11 11.17 -20.78 -1.69
N ALA A 12 11.36 -21.87 -2.44
CA ALA A 12 12.65 -22.23 -3.01
C ALA A 12 12.79 -21.68 -4.43
N ASN A 13 13.84 -20.89 -4.69
CA ASN A 13 14.11 -20.34 -6.01
C ASN A 13 14.31 -21.40 -7.10
N TYR A 14 14.69 -22.62 -6.73
CA TYR A 14 14.89 -23.72 -7.67
C TYR A 14 13.58 -24.41 -8.08
N SER A 15 12.69 -24.71 -7.14
CA SER A 15 11.43 -25.42 -7.43
C SER A 15 10.26 -24.47 -7.73
N GLY A 16 10.34 -23.22 -7.31
CA GLY A 16 9.25 -22.25 -7.40
C GLY A 16 8.13 -22.46 -6.38
N THR A 17 8.26 -23.44 -5.48
CA THR A 17 7.30 -23.78 -4.42
C THR A 17 8.04 -23.92 -3.09
N TYR A 18 7.35 -24.28 -2.01
CA TYR A 18 7.94 -24.41 -0.69
C TYR A 18 9.01 -25.50 -0.63
N HIS A 19 10.03 -25.26 0.18
CA HIS A 19 10.99 -26.27 0.57
C HIS A 19 10.30 -27.40 1.35
N ASP A 20 10.75 -28.64 1.12
CA ASP A 20 10.53 -29.73 2.07
C ASP A 20 11.23 -29.36 3.40
N PRO A 21 10.60 -29.57 4.57
CA PRO A 21 11.19 -29.20 5.86
C PRO A 21 12.46 -30.01 6.21
N ASP A 22 12.76 -31.11 5.50
CA ASP A 22 13.97 -31.91 5.68
C ASP A 22 15.25 -31.10 5.34
N PRO A 23 16.15 -30.86 6.32
CA PRO A 23 17.39 -30.12 6.09
C PRO A 23 18.29 -30.74 5.02
N ALA A 24 18.30 -32.06 4.83
CA ALA A 24 19.11 -32.69 3.79
C ALA A 24 18.61 -32.29 2.39
N LYS A 25 17.30 -32.24 2.19
CA LYS A 25 16.69 -31.83 0.93
C LYS A 25 16.85 -30.33 0.68
N ILE A 26 16.72 -29.49 1.70
CA ILE A 26 16.99 -28.06 1.59
C ILE A 26 18.43 -27.81 1.12
N LYS A 27 19.43 -28.49 1.71
CA LYS A 27 20.84 -28.38 1.28
C LYS A 27 21.03 -28.74 -0.19
N ALA A 28 20.41 -29.83 -0.64
CA ALA A 28 20.46 -30.24 -2.04
C ALA A 28 19.84 -29.19 -2.97
N MET A 29 18.69 -28.62 -2.61
CA MET A 29 18.02 -27.58 -3.39
C MET A 29 18.82 -26.28 -3.45
N LEU A 30 19.44 -25.86 -2.34
CA LEU A 30 20.34 -24.70 -2.32
C LEU A 30 21.57 -24.91 -3.21
N PHE A 31 22.11 -26.13 -3.26
CA PHE A 31 23.18 -26.46 -4.20
C PHE A 31 22.72 -26.34 -5.65
N PHE A 32 21.56 -26.89 -6.00
CA PHE A 32 21.04 -26.78 -7.37
C PHE A 32 20.71 -25.34 -7.77
N GLN A 33 20.26 -24.50 -6.83
CA GLN A 33 19.99 -23.09 -7.09
C GLN A 33 21.20 -22.33 -7.65
N LEU A 34 22.43 -22.72 -7.32
CA LEU A 34 23.65 -22.06 -7.82
C LEU A 34 23.81 -22.16 -9.34
N PHE A 35 23.24 -23.18 -9.96
CA PHE A 35 23.44 -23.51 -11.38
C PHE A 35 22.16 -23.43 -12.22
N ASN A 36 21.04 -23.07 -11.59
CA ASN A 36 19.74 -23.06 -12.23
C ASN A 36 19.10 -21.67 -12.16
N PRO A 37 18.21 -21.31 -13.12
CA PRO A 37 17.52 -20.03 -13.09
C PRO A 37 16.71 -19.82 -11.80
N VAL A 38 16.72 -18.59 -11.30
CA VAL A 38 15.88 -18.19 -10.17
C VAL A 38 14.43 -18.09 -10.62
N ARG A 39 13.56 -18.93 -10.04
CA ARG A 39 12.12 -18.98 -10.37
C ARG A 39 11.28 -18.01 -9.53
N TRP A 40 11.74 -16.76 -9.41
CA TRP A 40 11.08 -15.72 -8.60
C TRP A 40 9.59 -15.57 -8.94
N THR A 41 9.27 -15.54 -10.24
CA THR A 41 7.88 -15.42 -10.70
C THR A 41 7.00 -16.56 -10.17
N THR A 42 7.49 -17.79 -10.22
CA THR A 42 6.75 -18.96 -9.71
C THR A 42 6.62 -18.93 -8.19
N CYS A 43 7.67 -18.49 -7.48
CA CYS A 43 7.58 -18.30 -6.03
C CYS A 43 6.47 -17.31 -5.65
N MET A 44 6.41 -16.16 -6.33
CA MET A 44 5.37 -15.15 -6.05
C MET A 44 3.97 -15.63 -6.43
N GLN A 45 3.83 -16.40 -7.52
CA GLN A 45 2.56 -17.05 -7.87
C GLN A 45 2.10 -17.99 -6.76
N THR A 46 2.98 -18.87 -6.28
CA THR A 46 2.67 -19.76 -5.15
C THR A 46 2.26 -18.97 -3.90
N ALA A 47 2.97 -17.89 -3.56
CA ALA A 47 2.62 -17.06 -2.41
C ALA A 47 1.23 -16.42 -2.55
N ILE A 48 0.91 -15.89 -3.74
CA ILE A 48 -0.39 -15.27 -4.05
C ILE A 48 -1.51 -16.31 -3.96
N GLU A 49 -1.31 -17.49 -4.56
CA GLU A 49 -2.28 -18.59 -4.52
C GLU A 49 -2.55 -19.07 -3.08
N ASP A 50 -1.55 -18.99 -2.20
CA ASP A 50 -1.66 -19.28 -0.77
C ASP A 50 -2.22 -18.10 0.06
N GLY A 51 -2.66 -17.02 -0.58
CA GLY A 51 -3.35 -15.89 0.06
C GLY A 51 -2.43 -14.82 0.62
N VAL A 52 -1.15 -14.75 0.22
CA VAL A 52 -0.25 -13.67 0.63
C VAL A 52 -0.64 -12.36 -0.07
N HIS A 53 -1.09 -11.38 0.71
CA HIS A 53 -1.47 -10.04 0.25
C HIS A 53 -0.55 -8.93 0.79
N THR A 54 0.43 -9.27 1.65
CA THR A 54 1.44 -8.33 2.16
C THR A 54 2.83 -8.88 1.93
N ILE A 55 3.72 -8.06 1.35
CA ILE A 55 5.12 -8.39 1.15
C ILE A 55 5.98 -7.31 1.78
N ILE A 56 6.91 -7.76 2.63
CA ILE A 56 7.93 -6.90 3.25
C ILE A 56 9.28 -7.23 2.60
N GLU A 57 9.89 -6.25 1.91
CA GLU A 57 11.21 -6.43 1.29
C GLU A 57 12.32 -6.00 2.26
N PHE A 58 13.01 -6.97 2.83
CA PHE A 58 14.23 -6.72 3.60
C PHE A 58 15.44 -6.66 2.66
N GLY A 59 16.12 -5.51 2.60
CA GLY A 59 17.33 -5.37 1.80
C GLY A 59 17.87 -3.94 1.76
N GLY A 60 19.11 -3.77 1.28
CA GLY A 60 19.76 -2.45 1.19
C GLY A 60 19.21 -1.53 0.10
N GLY A 61 18.26 -2.02 -0.70
CA GLY A 61 17.70 -1.33 -1.86
C GLY A 61 18.72 -1.07 -2.98
N ILE A 62 18.20 -0.67 -4.14
CA ILE A 62 18.96 -0.33 -5.33
C ILE A 62 18.91 1.17 -5.61
N GLY A 63 19.86 1.68 -6.39
CA GLY A 63 19.95 3.10 -6.74
C GLY A 63 21.38 3.62 -6.70
N LYS A 64 21.58 4.82 -7.27
CA LYS A 64 22.89 5.50 -7.31
C LYS A 64 23.12 6.46 -6.15
N GLY A 65 22.11 6.71 -5.31
CA GLY A 65 22.23 7.60 -4.17
C GLY A 65 23.15 7.04 -3.10
N ASP A 66 23.91 7.93 -2.47
CA ASP A 66 24.90 7.57 -1.46
C ASP A 66 24.24 7.29 -0.10
N SER A 67 23.03 7.79 0.13
CA SER A 67 22.29 7.56 1.38
C SER A 67 21.26 6.41 1.25
N PRO A 68 20.98 5.69 2.36
CA PRO A 68 19.88 4.71 2.41
C PRO A 68 18.49 5.29 2.09
N ALA A 69 18.30 6.60 2.22
CA ALA A 69 17.03 7.28 1.92
C ALA A 69 16.75 7.37 0.41
N GLU A 70 17.79 7.33 -0.42
CA GLU A 70 17.69 7.43 -1.87
C GLU A 70 17.58 6.05 -2.56
N ARG A 71 17.64 4.98 -1.76
CA ARG A 71 17.53 3.61 -2.22
C ARG A 71 16.06 3.23 -2.42
N ARG A 72 15.81 2.35 -3.38
CA ARG A 72 14.48 1.86 -3.75
C ARG A 72 14.41 0.33 -3.62
N PRO A 73 13.24 -0.25 -3.34
CA PRO A 73 13.08 -1.70 -3.32
C PRO A 73 13.43 -2.30 -4.68
N ASN A 74 14.15 -3.41 -4.67
CA ASN A 74 14.64 -4.07 -5.88
C ASN A 74 13.55 -4.94 -6.51
N LEU A 75 12.77 -5.62 -5.69
CA LEU A 75 11.85 -6.67 -6.13
C LEU A 75 10.41 -6.16 -6.28
N MET A 76 10.12 -4.94 -5.84
CA MET A 76 8.79 -4.32 -5.96
C MET A 76 8.27 -4.37 -7.40
N GLY A 77 9.04 -3.93 -8.38
CA GLY A 77 8.57 -3.81 -9.76
C GLY A 77 8.20 -5.14 -10.43
N ILE A 78 8.93 -6.22 -10.13
CA ILE A 78 8.58 -7.56 -10.64
C ILE A 78 7.39 -8.14 -9.88
N THR A 79 7.33 -7.92 -8.57
CA THR A 79 6.28 -8.44 -7.70
C THR A 79 4.92 -7.81 -8.01
N THR A 80 4.86 -6.49 -8.15
CA THR A 80 3.61 -5.78 -8.50
C THR A 80 3.12 -6.16 -9.90
N ARG A 81 4.03 -6.43 -10.85
CA ARG A 81 3.66 -6.91 -12.19
C ARG A 81 3.01 -8.30 -12.12
N ILE A 82 3.52 -9.20 -11.28
CA ILE A 82 2.97 -10.54 -11.09
C ILE A 82 1.60 -10.45 -10.42
N ALA A 83 1.49 -9.66 -9.35
CA ALA A 83 0.22 -9.39 -8.66
C ALA A 83 -0.85 -8.91 -9.65
N LYS A 84 -0.53 -7.87 -10.44
CA LYS A 84 -1.42 -7.35 -11.49
C LYS A 84 -1.81 -8.39 -12.54
N ALA A 85 -0.88 -9.25 -12.96
CA ALA A 85 -1.18 -10.31 -13.93
C ALA A 85 -2.15 -11.39 -13.38
N HIS A 86 -2.19 -11.53 -12.06
CA HIS A 86 -3.11 -12.41 -11.33
C HIS A 86 -4.37 -11.70 -10.85
N ASN A 87 -4.54 -10.42 -11.20
CA ASN A 87 -5.58 -9.54 -10.64
C ASN A 87 -5.57 -9.50 -9.12
N VAL A 88 -4.37 -9.59 -8.51
CA VAL A 88 -4.13 -9.56 -7.06
C VAL A 88 -3.38 -8.29 -6.62
N TYR A 89 -3.68 -7.79 -5.42
CA TYR A 89 -3.05 -6.71 -4.70
C TYR A 89 -2.00 -7.31 -3.83
N ILE A 90 -0.87 -6.64 -3.80
CA ILE A 90 0.06 -6.86 -2.73
C ILE A 90 0.42 -5.50 -2.12
N ARG A 91 0.16 -5.36 -0.81
CA ARG A 91 0.77 -4.32 0.01
C ARG A 91 2.27 -4.55 0.04
N TYR A 92 3.04 -3.67 -0.59
CA TYR A 92 4.49 -3.79 -0.68
C TYR A 92 5.18 -2.81 0.27
N LEU A 93 5.91 -3.33 1.26
CA LEU A 93 6.57 -2.56 2.30
C LEU A 93 8.09 -2.73 2.20
N PRO A 94 8.84 -1.73 1.69
CA PRO A 94 10.30 -1.78 1.75
C PRO A 94 10.77 -1.63 3.21
N ALA A 95 11.78 -2.40 3.61
CA ALA A 95 12.48 -2.29 4.88
C ALA A 95 13.98 -2.04 4.61
N ILE A 96 14.31 -0.81 4.20
CA ILE A 96 15.63 -0.39 3.67
C ILE A 96 16.41 0.48 4.66
N ASN A 97 15.72 1.43 5.28
CA ASN A 97 16.25 2.39 6.25
C ASN A 97 15.24 2.57 7.41
N LEU A 98 15.65 3.27 8.47
CA LEU A 98 14.80 3.47 9.67
C LEU A 98 13.41 4.03 9.32
N GLY A 99 13.32 5.00 8.43
CA GLY A 99 12.02 5.58 8.04
C GLY A 99 11.13 4.59 7.28
N THR A 100 11.69 3.71 6.46
CA THR A 100 10.92 2.66 5.78
C THR A 100 10.56 1.50 6.71
N ILE A 101 11.43 1.16 7.68
CA ILE A 101 11.20 0.13 8.68
C ILE A 101 10.08 0.57 9.63
N ASP A 102 10.13 1.81 10.12
CA ASP A 102 9.08 2.39 10.95
C ASP A 102 7.72 2.30 10.24
N ARG A 103 7.65 2.69 8.97
CA ARG A 103 6.45 2.50 8.14
C ARG A 103 6.03 1.04 7.98
N ALA A 104 6.97 0.10 7.90
CA ALA A 104 6.66 -1.33 7.80
C ALA A 104 6.15 -1.91 9.14
N THR A 105 6.53 -1.30 10.28
CA THR A 105 6.05 -1.69 11.62
C THR A 105 4.65 -1.17 11.95
N HIS A 106 4.19 -0.12 11.26
CA HIS A 106 2.81 0.35 11.32
C HIS A 106 1.90 -0.58 10.49
N VAL A 107 1.63 -1.76 11.05
CA VAL A 107 0.72 -2.77 10.48
C VAL A 107 -0.72 -2.35 10.80
N GLY A 108 -1.31 -1.47 9.97
CA GLY A 108 -2.77 -1.27 9.95
C GLY A 108 -3.48 -2.58 9.62
N THR A 109 -4.55 -2.89 10.34
CA THR A 109 -5.36 -4.11 10.23
C THR A 109 -6.69 -3.84 9.52
N GLY A 110 -6.71 -3.99 8.20
CA GLY A 110 -7.80 -4.65 7.47
C GLY A 110 -9.22 -4.03 7.42
N VAL A 111 -9.49 -2.88 8.03
CA VAL A 111 -10.37 -1.83 7.42
C VAL A 111 -9.52 -0.94 6.48
N ASP A 112 -8.22 -1.24 6.48
CA ASP A 112 -7.07 -0.33 6.38
C ASP A 112 -6.25 -0.53 5.08
N ASP A 113 -6.78 -1.27 4.10
CA ASP A 113 -6.13 -1.45 2.77
C ASP A 113 -6.60 -0.40 1.74
N ASN A 114 -7.59 0.43 2.12
CA ASN A 114 -8.01 1.57 1.32
C ASN A 114 -7.29 2.83 1.80
N TRP A 115 -6.43 3.40 0.95
CA TRP A 115 -5.89 4.73 1.19
C TRP A 115 -6.92 5.77 0.80
N PHE A 116 -7.39 6.53 1.79
CA PHE A 116 -8.29 7.66 1.58
C PHE A 116 -7.42 8.90 1.36
N TYR A 117 -7.50 9.49 0.18
CA TYR A 117 -6.91 10.80 -0.07
C TYR A 117 -8.01 11.83 -0.22
N LEU A 118 -7.98 12.85 0.64
CA LEU A 118 -8.87 13.99 0.52
C LEU A 118 -8.10 15.13 -0.15
N LEU A 119 -8.41 15.38 -1.42
CA LEU A 119 -7.81 16.45 -2.20
C LEU A 119 -8.62 17.73 -2.00
N LEU A 120 -7.95 18.79 -1.55
CA LEU A 120 -8.54 20.06 -1.17
C LEU A 120 -7.97 21.19 -2.05
N PRO A 121 -8.80 21.84 -2.90
CA PRO A 121 -8.34 22.93 -3.73
C PRO A 121 -8.08 24.21 -2.92
N GLU A 122 -6.99 24.90 -3.25
CA GLU A 122 -6.65 26.22 -2.73
C GLU A 122 -6.92 27.30 -3.77
N ALA A 123 -7.57 28.38 -3.33
CA ALA A 123 -7.72 29.63 -4.06
C ALA A 123 -6.92 30.72 -3.34
N GLU A 124 -6.02 31.39 -4.06
CA GLU A 124 -5.20 32.49 -3.52
C GLU A 124 -4.39 32.10 -2.26
N GLY A 125 -3.98 30.83 -2.17
CA GLY A 125 -3.19 30.31 -1.05
C GLY A 125 -4.00 29.98 0.21
N SER A 126 -5.33 30.00 0.12
CA SER A 126 -6.24 29.57 1.19
C SER A 126 -7.17 28.47 0.70
N LEU A 127 -7.63 27.62 1.61
CA LEU A 127 -8.64 26.61 1.31
C LEU A 127 -9.97 27.30 0.96
N THR A 128 -10.75 26.70 0.07
CA THR A 128 -12.13 27.15 -0.13
C THR A 128 -12.96 26.84 1.12
N PRO A 129 -14.08 27.56 1.37
CA PRO A 129 -14.94 27.28 2.53
C PRO A 129 -15.43 25.84 2.61
N GLU A 130 -15.68 25.22 1.46
CA GLU A 130 -16.06 23.80 1.35
C GLU A 130 -14.92 22.87 1.77
N ALA A 131 -13.70 23.16 1.33
CA ALA A 131 -12.52 22.39 1.70
C ALA A 131 -12.19 22.51 3.20
N GLU A 132 -12.35 23.70 3.79
CA GLU A 132 -12.19 23.91 5.23
C GLU A 132 -13.22 23.12 6.05
N ALA A 133 -14.48 23.08 5.59
CA ALA A 133 -15.54 22.32 6.26
C ALA A 133 -15.24 20.81 6.28
N LEU A 134 -14.78 20.25 5.16
CA LEU A 134 -14.41 18.84 5.07
C LEU A 134 -13.17 18.50 5.91
N LEU A 135 -12.17 19.39 5.94
CA LEU A 135 -11.01 19.21 6.82
C LEU A 135 -11.44 19.13 8.29
N LYS A 136 -12.29 20.08 8.72
CA LYS A 136 -12.83 20.09 10.09
C LYS A 136 -13.66 18.83 10.40
N GLN A 137 -14.36 18.28 9.39
CA GLN A 137 -15.13 17.06 9.55
C GLN A 137 -14.23 15.83 9.79
N VAL A 138 -13.13 15.71 9.04
CA VAL A 138 -12.11 14.64 9.25
C VAL A 138 -11.55 14.72 10.68
N GLU A 139 -11.24 15.93 11.16
CA GLU A 139 -10.77 16.16 12.53
C GLU A 139 -11.84 15.80 13.58
N THR A 140 -13.09 16.21 13.35
CA THR A 140 -14.20 15.95 14.29
C THR A 140 -14.54 14.47 14.39
N LEU A 141 -14.37 13.72 13.30
CA LEU A 141 -14.58 12.26 13.26
C LEU A 141 -13.35 11.47 13.70
N ASP A 142 -12.25 12.13 14.08
CA ASP A 142 -10.99 11.48 14.47
C ASP A 142 -10.45 10.53 13.38
N LEU A 143 -10.55 10.96 12.11
CA LEU A 143 -10.11 10.19 10.94
C LEU A 143 -8.74 10.63 10.40
N THR A 144 -8.10 11.60 11.04
CA THR A 144 -6.77 12.12 10.68
C THR A 144 -5.71 11.02 10.49
N PRO A 145 -5.70 9.91 11.26
CA PRO A 145 -4.75 8.81 11.03
C PRO A 145 -4.98 8.01 9.75
N LEU A 146 -6.19 8.07 9.17
CA LEU A 146 -6.64 7.24 8.05
C LEU A 146 -6.79 8.00 6.73
N VAL A 147 -7.10 9.29 6.80
CA VAL A 147 -7.37 10.14 5.63
C VAL A 147 -6.19 11.06 5.39
N GLN A 148 -5.45 10.84 4.30
CA GLN A 148 -4.37 11.71 3.90
C GLN A 148 -4.90 12.97 3.23
N ILE A 149 -4.62 14.13 3.83
CA ILE A 149 -4.97 15.44 3.27
C ILE A 149 -3.94 15.88 2.22
N ILE A 150 -4.40 16.22 1.02
CA ILE A 150 -3.57 16.78 -0.06
C ILE A 150 -4.13 18.15 -0.42
N ARG A 151 -3.33 19.20 -0.23
CA ARG A 151 -3.68 20.56 -0.67
C ARG A 151 -3.04 20.85 -2.01
N GLU A 152 -3.81 21.42 -2.94
CA GLU A 152 -3.29 21.73 -4.27
C GLU A 152 -3.94 23.00 -4.86
N PRO A 153 -3.22 23.74 -5.74
CA PRO A 153 -3.81 24.89 -6.42
C PRO A 153 -5.06 24.50 -7.20
N ALA A 154 -6.12 25.33 -7.17
CA ALA A 154 -7.38 25.08 -7.87
C ALA A 154 -7.20 24.73 -9.37
N ALA A 155 -6.23 25.34 -10.05
CA ALA A 155 -5.94 25.04 -11.45
C ALA A 155 -5.29 23.66 -11.68
N ALA A 156 -4.57 23.11 -10.69
CA ALA A 156 -4.04 21.75 -10.73
C ALA A 156 -5.15 20.73 -10.44
N ASN A 157 -5.96 20.99 -9.41
CA ASN A 157 -7.13 20.19 -9.06
C ASN A 157 -8.09 20.02 -10.25
N LEU A 158 -8.52 21.13 -10.87
CA LEU A 158 -9.43 21.09 -12.01
C LEU A 158 -8.86 20.25 -13.18
N ARG A 159 -7.55 20.37 -13.46
CA ARG A 159 -6.90 19.58 -14.51
C ARG A 159 -6.86 18.09 -14.19
N SER A 160 -6.65 17.71 -12.94
CA SER A 160 -6.70 16.31 -12.49
C SER A 160 -8.11 15.74 -12.58
N LEU A 161 -9.10 16.51 -12.12
CA LEU A 161 -10.52 16.13 -12.18
C LEU A 161 -11.00 15.91 -13.62
N GLN A 162 -10.61 16.79 -14.55
CA GLN A 162 -11.01 16.68 -15.97
C GLN A 162 -10.42 15.46 -16.70
N LYS A 163 -9.36 14.84 -16.17
CA LYS A 163 -8.84 13.57 -16.69
C LYS A 163 -9.75 12.39 -16.34
N VAL A 164 -10.49 12.50 -15.24
CA VAL A 164 -11.41 11.48 -14.75
C VAL A 164 -12.81 11.73 -15.31
N ASP A 165 -13.29 12.98 -15.25
CA ASP A 165 -14.55 13.41 -15.85
C ASP A 165 -14.39 14.76 -16.58
N PRO A 166 -14.38 14.77 -17.94
CA PRO A 166 -14.27 15.97 -18.75
C PRO A 166 -15.41 17.00 -18.55
N ASN A 167 -16.52 16.62 -17.91
CA ASN A 167 -17.65 17.51 -17.68
C ASN A 167 -17.44 18.45 -16.49
N ILE A 168 -16.48 18.17 -15.60
CA ILE A 168 -16.17 19.02 -14.45
C ILE A 168 -15.64 20.38 -14.94
N LYS A 169 -16.28 21.48 -14.50
CA LYS A 169 -15.99 22.86 -14.94
C LYS A 169 -15.29 23.73 -13.91
N ALA A 170 -15.24 23.31 -12.65
CA ALA A 170 -14.63 24.06 -11.56
C ALA A 170 -13.85 23.13 -10.63
N ALA A 171 -12.82 23.68 -9.98
CA ALA A 171 -12.11 22.97 -8.93
C ALA A 171 -13.06 22.67 -7.78
N GLN A 172 -12.93 21.49 -7.19
CA GLN A 172 -13.76 21.05 -6.08
C GLN A 172 -13.01 20.00 -5.24
N PRO A 173 -13.33 19.86 -3.95
CA PRO A 173 -12.81 18.76 -3.16
C PRO A 173 -13.18 17.42 -3.78
N CYS A 174 -12.31 16.43 -3.62
CA CYS A 174 -12.66 15.04 -3.91
C CYS A 174 -12.00 14.10 -2.91
N LEU A 175 -12.72 13.03 -2.58
CA LEU A 175 -12.19 11.91 -1.81
C LEU A 175 -11.89 10.79 -2.78
N THR A 176 -10.63 10.43 -2.91
CA THR A 176 -10.23 9.24 -3.66
C THR A 176 -9.97 8.11 -2.69
N VAL A 177 -10.57 6.96 -3.01
CA VAL A 177 -10.39 5.73 -2.26
C VAL A 177 -9.77 4.74 -3.21
N VAL A 178 -8.57 4.27 -2.88
CA VAL A 178 -7.97 3.15 -3.59
C VAL A 178 -8.66 1.91 -3.10
N VAL A 179 -9.62 1.38 -3.87
CA VAL A 179 -10.42 0.22 -3.45
C VAL A 179 -9.75 -1.04 -3.93
N GLY A 180 -9.26 -1.84 -2.98
CA GLY A 180 -8.69 -3.16 -3.25
C GLY A 180 -7.48 -3.00 -4.16
N ALA A 181 -6.30 -2.93 -3.59
CA ALA A 181 -5.21 -2.33 -4.34
C ALA A 181 -4.60 -3.25 -5.44
N GLU A 182 -5.32 -4.31 -5.79
CA GLU A 182 -5.14 -5.29 -6.87
C GLU A 182 -5.46 -4.64 -8.23
N THR A 183 -6.40 -3.70 -8.24
CA THR A 183 -7.01 -3.17 -9.47
C THR A 183 -6.62 -1.74 -9.79
N ASP A 184 -5.92 -1.05 -8.88
CA ASP A 184 -5.82 0.42 -8.88
C ASP A 184 -7.21 1.09 -9.12
N ALA A 185 -8.31 0.43 -8.71
CA ALA A 185 -9.64 1.00 -8.85
C ALA A 185 -9.76 2.19 -7.90
N ILE A 186 -9.67 3.38 -8.48
CA ILE A 186 -9.87 4.63 -7.77
C ILE A 186 -11.37 4.92 -7.82
N LEU A 187 -12.03 4.77 -6.68
CA LEU A 187 -13.34 5.41 -6.51
C LEU A 187 -13.10 6.87 -6.15
N THR A 188 -13.72 7.77 -6.91
CA THR A 188 -13.67 9.20 -6.61
C THR A 188 -15.06 9.67 -6.24
N TYR A 189 -15.17 10.22 -5.04
CA TYR A 189 -16.41 10.81 -4.52
C TYR A 189 -16.31 12.34 -4.57
N TYR A 190 -17.46 12.97 -4.79
CA TYR A 190 -17.57 14.42 -4.95
C TYR A 190 -18.68 14.96 -4.04
N ARG A 191 -18.55 16.21 -3.58
CA ARG A 191 -19.61 16.94 -2.87
C ARG A 191 -20.15 16.18 -1.65
N GLU A 192 -21.47 16.06 -1.54
CA GLU A 192 -22.19 15.46 -0.41
C GLU A 192 -21.78 14.01 -0.16
N ASP A 193 -21.44 13.27 -1.23
CA ASP A 193 -20.97 11.87 -1.14
C ASP A 193 -19.68 11.76 -0.31
N ILE A 194 -18.84 12.80 -0.27
CA ILE A 194 -17.61 12.80 0.53
C ILE A 194 -17.96 12.74 2.03
N ALA A 195 -18.88 13.60 2.46
CA ALA A 195 -19.26 13.71 3.86
C ALA A 195 -19.92 12.43 4.37
N GLU A 196 -20.77 11.80 3.55
CA GLU A 196 -21.41 10.52 3.85
C GLU A 196 -20.37 9.40 3.98
N ARG A 197 -19.42 9.29 3.05
CA ARG A 197 -18.36 8.26 3.12
C ARG A 197 -17.45 8.41 4.33
N LEU A 198 -17.12 9.64 4.75
CA LEU A 198 -16.36 9.86 5.98
C LEU A 198 -17.13 9.38 7.22
N GLN A 199 -18.44 9.62 7.29
CA GLN A 199 -19.27 9.14 8.41
C GLN A 199 -19.38 7.62 8.43
N GLU A 200 -19.59 6.99 7.28
CA GLU A 200 -19.62 5.54 7.18
C GLU A 200 -18.29 4.90 7.58
N LEU A 201 -17.15 5.48 7.16
CA LEU A 201 -15.82 5.03 7.58
C LEU A 201 -15.70 5.05 9.10
N ARG A 202 -16.13 6.15 9.74
CA ARG A 202 -16.14 6.24 11.20
C ARG A 202 -17.00 5.16 11.83
N GLN A 203 -18.23 4.99 11.35
CA GLN A 203 -19.16 4.01 11.89
C GLN A 203 -18.63 2.58 11.75
N HIS A 204 -17.92 2.29 10.65
CA HIS A 204 -17.31 0.99 10.43
C HIS A 204 -16.19 0.70 11.44
N LEU A 205 -15.33 1.68 11.74
CA LEU A 205 -14.27 1.54 12.76
C LEU A 205 -14.84 1.26 14.16
N GLU A 206 -15.93 1.94 14.51
CA GLU A 206 -16.62 1.69 15.78
C GLU A 206 -17.20 0.28 15.86
N ASN A 207 -17.79 -0.19 14.76
CA ASN A 207 -18.40 -1.52 14.68
C ASN A 207 -17.36 -2.65 14.64
N SER A 208 -16.16 -2.40 14.12
CA SER A 208 -15.07 -3.38 14.08
C SER A 208 -14.29 -3.48 15.40
N GLY A 209 -14.62 -2.65 16.40
CA GLY A 209 -13.89 -2.58 17.67
C GLY A 209 -12.49 -1.98 17.52
N TYR A 210 -12.24 -1.28 16.41
CA TYR A 210 -10.96 -0.64 16.14
C TYR A 210 -10.86 0.65 16.94
N HIS A 211 -10.05 0.61 17.99
CA HIS A 211 -9.66 1.79 18.73
C HIS A 211 -8.22 2.12 18.35
N TYR A 212 -8.02 3.26 17.66
CA TYR A 212 -6.69 3.82 17.53
C TYR A 212 -6.13 4.05 18.93
N LEU A 213 -4.99 3.44 19.24
CA LEU A 213 -4.17 3.89 20.36
C LEU A 213 -3.67 5.27 19.98
N SER A 214 -4.39 6.31 20.41
CA SER A 214 -3.93 7.69 20.33
C SER A 214 -2.51 7.74 20.93
N PRO A 215 -1.50 8.25 20.21
CA PRO A 215 -0.20 8.48 20.82
C PRO A 215 -0.41 9.51 21.93
N ALA A 216 -0.13 9.10 23.17
CA ALA A 216 -0.03 9.99 24.31
C ALA A 216 1.11 11.01 24.13
#